data_AF-V3ZHB7-F1
#
_entry.id   AF-V3ZHB7-F1
#
_cell.length_a   1.000
_cell.length_b   1.000
_cell.length_c   1.000
_cell.angle_alpha   90.00
_cell.angle_beta   90.00
_cell.angle_gamma   90.00
#
_symmetry.space_group_name_H-M   'P 1'
#
loop_
_entity.id
_entity.type
_entity.pdbx_description
1 polymer ?
#
loop_
_entity_poly.entity_id
_entity_poly.type
_entity_poly.pdbx_seq_one_letter_code
_entity_poly.pdbx_strand_id
1 'polypeptide(L)' 'CPSIAFGMFAHCGDCSKFVMCIGQRLVPIDCPAGLVFDPSINVCNYQSQANC' A
#
# COMPACT_ATOMS: atom_id res chain seq x y z
N CYS A 1 4.36 -7.16 -9.43
CA CYS A 1 5.41 -7.82 -8.64
C CYS A 1 6.57 -8.22 -9.54
N PRO A 2 7.59 -7.36 -9.72
CA PRO A 2 8.90 -7.88 -10.13
C PRO A 2 9.39 -8.81 -9.00
N SER A 3 10.31 -9.73 -9.27
CA SER A 3 10.77 -10.87 -8.45
C SER A 3 11.37 -10.54 -7.06
N ILE A 4 10.73 -9.64 -6.32
CA ILE A 4 11.11 -9.07 -5.04
C ILE A 4 10.56 -9.97 -3.95
N ALA A 5 11.40 -10.28 -2.95
CA ALA A 5 11.00 -11.10 -1.81
C ALA A 5 9.82 -10.48 -1.04
N PHE A 6 9.83 -9.15 -0.86
CA PHE A 6 8.77 -8.40 -0.20
C PHE A 6 8.75 -6.93 -0.64
N GLY A 7 7.60 -6.36 -0.94
CA GLY A 7 7.44 -4.92 -1.21
C GLY A 7 6.00 -4.45 -1.01
N MET A 8 5.80 -3.18 -0.67
CA MET A 8 4.47 -2.59 -0.50
C MET A 8 4.29 -1.47 -1.52
N PHE A 9 3.12 -1.43 -2.16
CA PHE A 9 2.81 -0.48 -3.23
C PHE A 9 1.44 0.13 -3.02
N ALA A 10 1.28 1.42 -3.31
CA ALA A 10 -0.01 2.08 -3.28
C ALA A 10 -0.94 1.49 -4.35
N HIS A 11 -2.23 1.38 -4.03
CA HIS A 11 -3.23 0.89 -4.99
C HIS A 11 -3.72 2.05 -5.88
N CYS A 12 -3.59 1.91 -7.21
CA CYS A 12 -3.82 3.01 -8.17
C CYS A 12 -5.23 3.63 -8.17
N GLY A 13 -6.24 2.94 -7.66
CA GLY A 13 -7.62 3.44 -7.64
C GLY A 13 -8.22 3.60 -6.25
N ASP A 14 -7.50 3.20 -5.22
CA ASP A 14 -8.05 3.21 -3.86
C ASP A 14 -6.91 3.42 -2.86
N CYS A 15 -6.70 4.67 -2.48
CA CYS A 15 -5.66 5.05 -1.54
C CYS A 15 -5.81 4.35 -0.19
N SER A 16 -7.03 3.93 0.16
CA SER A 16 -7.31 3.21 1.41
C SER A 16 -6.82 1.76 1.36
N LYS A 17 -6.25 1.33 0.23
CA LYS A 17 -5.69 0.01 0.02
C LYS A 17 -4.25 0.12 -0.44
N PHE A 18 -3.48 -0.89 -0.09
CA PHE A 18 -2.17 -1.11 -0.64
C PHE A 18 -2.00 -2.54 -1.07
N VAL A 19 -1.07 -2.75 -1.99
CA VAL A 19 -0.77 -4.07 -2.49
C VAL A 19 0.57 -4.49 -1.96
N MET A 20 0.56 -5.53 -1.14
CA MET A 20 1.74 -6.18 -0.66
C MET A 20 2.17 -7.25 -1.68
N CYS A 21 3.38 -7.09 -2.19
CA CYS A 21 4.05 -8.05 -3.03
C CYS A 21 4.83 -9.02 -2.15
N ILE A 22 4.45 -10.30 -2.14
CA ILE A 22 5.17 -11.35 -1.43
C ILE A 22 5.58 -12.40 -2.47
N GLY A 23 6.87 -12.38 -2.85
CA GLY A 23 7.38 -13.17 -3.97
C GLY A 23 6.74 -12.77 -5.30
N GLN A 24 5.91 -13.64 -5.87
CA GLN A 24 5.16 -13.40 -7.11
C GLN A 24 3.65 -13.19 -6.88
N ARG A 25 3.22 -13.05 -5.63
CA ARG A 25 1.81 -12.84 -5.28
C ARG A 25 1.56 -11.40 -4.89
N LEU A 26 0.51 -10.84 -5.45
CA LEU A 26 -0.05 -9.54 -5.08
C LEU A 26 -1.16 -9.80 -4.06
N VAL A 27 -0.98 -9.27 -2.86
CA VAL A 27 -1.95 -9.36 -1.77
C VAL A 27 -2.48 -7.96 -1.50
N PRO A 28 -3.72 -7.64 -1.90
CA PRO A 28 -4.33 -6.38 -1.52
C PRO A 28 -4.64 -6.40 -0.01
N ILE A 29 -4.31 -5.30 0.67
CA ILE A 29 -4.55 -5.08 2.08
C ILE A 29 -5.23 -3.73 2.25
N ASP A 30 -6.31 -3.72 3.01
CA ASP A 30 -7.04 -2.52 3.39
C ASP A 30 -6.38 -1.85 4.61
N CYS A 31 -6.17 -0.55 4.49
CA CYS A 31 -5.79 0.29 5.62
C CYS A 31 -7.01 0.51 6.53
N PRO A 32 -6.84 0.43 7.85
CA PRO A 32 -7.93 0.66 8.80
C PRO A 32 -8.35 2.14 8.85
N ALA A 33 -9.62 2.38 9.24
CA ALA A 33 -10.14 3.67 9.71
C ALA A 33 -9.87 4.91 8.82
N GLY A 34 -10.16 4.83 7.51
CA GLY A 34 -10.03 5.99 6.60
C GLY A 34 -8.60 6.47 6.41
N LEU A 35 -7.62 5.68 6.84
CA LEU A 35 -6.21 5.88 6.53
C LEU A 35 -5.95 5.43 5.11
N VAL A 36 -4.87 5.96 4.54
CA VAL A 36 -4.40 5.64 3.21
C VAL A 36 -2.93 5.25 3.27
N PHE A 37 -2.52 4.41 2.34
CA PHE A 37 -1.15 3.95 2.33
C PHE A 37 -0.21 5.04 1.86
N ASP A 38 0.79 5.34 2.68
CA ASP A 38 1.86 6.26 2.35
C ASP A 38 3.08 5.47 1.85
N PRO A 39 3.39 5.49 0.54
CA PRO A 39 4.54 4.80 -0.02
C PRO A 39 5.89 5.40 0.43
N SER A 40 5.90 6.61 1.01
CA SER A 40 7.12 7.26 1.50
C SER A 40 7.65 6.59 2.76
N ILE A 41 6.74 6.11 3.62
CA ILE A 41 7.04 5.46 4.89
C ILE A 41 6.55 4.01 4.96
N ASN A 42 5.92 3.51 3.90
CA ASN A 42 5.34 2.17 3.79
C ASN A 42 4.34 1.84 4.93
N VAL A 43 3.51 2.81 5.32
CA VAL A 43 2.53 2.63 6.39
C VAL A 43 1.21 3.32 6.05
N CYS A 44 0.12 2.86 6.65
CA CYS A 44 -1.16 3.56 6.58
C CYS A 44 -1.09 4.86 7.39
N ASN A 45 -1.23 5.99 6.72
CA ASN A 45 -1.22 7.32 7.31
C ASN A 45 -2.50 8.08 6.92
N TYR A 46 -2.75 9.26 7.51
CA TYR A 46 -3.94 10.05 7.17
C TYR A 46 -3.90 10.56 5.73
N GLN A 47 -5.06 10.66 5.07
CA GLN A 47 -5.18 11.22 3.70
C GLN A 47 -4.61 12.63 3.55
N SER A 48 -4.57 13.39 4.64
CA SER A 48 -3.98 14.72 4.65
C SER A 48 -2.45 14.72 4.59
N GLN A 49 -1.80 13.59 4.88
CA GLN A 49 -0.34 13.48 4.98
C GLN A 49 0.27 12.48 3.99
N ALA A 50 -0.47 11.44 3.60
CA ALA A 50 0.03 10.46 2.66
C ALA A 50 -0.06 10.96 1.21
N ASN A 51 0.98 10.68 0.42
CA ASN A 51 0.93 10.87 -1.02
C ASN A 51 0.33 9.63 -1.70
N CYS A 52 -0.97 9.71 -1.93
CA CYS A 52 -1.66 8.96 -2.97
C CYS A 52 -1.86 9.91 -4.18
#